data_AF-A0A2K3L0F7-F1
#
_entry.id   AF-A0A2K3L0F7-F1
#
_cell.length_a   1.000
_cell.length_b   1.000
_cell.length_c   1.000
_cell.angle_alpha   90.00
_cell.angle_beta   90.00
_cell.angle_gamma   90.00
#
_symmetry.space_group_name_H-M   'P 1'
#
loop_
_entity.id
_entity.type
_entity.pdbx_description
1 polymer ?
#
loop_
_entity_poly.entity_id
_entity_poly.type
_entity_poly.pdbx_seq_one_letter_code
_entity_poly.pdbx_strand_id
1 'polypeptide(L)' 'SNEQLKQYVHLLNSTLTATERTICCILENNQKEDGVEIPEVLRPFMGGKTFLPFKNQPSNEAKGKKSKA' A
#
# COMPACT_ATOMS: atom_id res chain seq x y z
N SER A 1 49.53 -32.42 -0.77
CA SER A 1 49.13 -31.12 -0.20
C SER A 1 47.74 -31.24 0.38
N ASN A 2 47.63 -31.33 1.71
CA ASN A 2 46.33 -31.34 2.42
C ASN A 2 45.80 -29.91 2.51
N GLU A 3 45.33 -29.34 1.41
CA GLU A 3 44.60 -28.07 1.44
C GLU A 3 43.14 -28.34 1.76
N GLN A 4 42.79 -28.17 3.04
CA GLN A 4 41.40 -28.14 3.46
C GLN A 4 40.78 -26.82 2.97
N LEU A 5 40.12 -26.84 1.81
CA LEU A 5 39.46 -25.68 1.23
C LEU A 5 38.38 -25.15 2.19
N LYS A 6 38.51 -23.90 2.62
CA LYS A 6 37.49 -23.22 3.44
C LYS A 6 36.21 -23.08 2.62
N GLN A 7 35.15 -23.74 3.06
CA GLN A 7 33.81 -23.58 2.50
C GLN A 7 33.08 -22.43 3.21
N TYR A 8 32.40 -21.59 2.42
CA TYR A 8 31.62 -20.46 2.91
C TYR A 8 30.14 -20.71 2.65
N VAL A 9 29.29 -20.18 3.53
CA VAL A 9 27.83 -20.27 3.36
C VAL A 9 27.35 -19.33 2.27
N HIS A 10 26.28 -19.74 1.57
CA HIS A 10 25.50 -18.84 0.73
C HIS A 10 24.47 -18.10 1.60
N LEU A 11 24.34 -16.79 1.39
CA LEU A 11 23.34 -15.96 2.07
C LEU A 11 22.32 -15.45 1.05
N LEU A 12 21.05 -15.42 1.46
CA LEU A 12 19.94 -14.87 0.68
C LEU A 12 19.25 -13.77 1.48
N ASN A 13 18.70 -12.78 0.78
CA ASN A 13 17.81 -11.78 1.34
C ASN A 13 16.68 -11.47 0.34
N SER A 14 15.53 -11.03 0.86
CA SER A 14 14.40 -10.56 0.06
C SER A 14 13.50 -9.66 0.90
N THR A 15 12.89 -8.65 0.27
CA THR A 15 11.95 -7.74 0.93
C THR A 15 10.60 -8.42 1.12
N LEU A 16 10.14 -8.53 2.37
CA LEU A 16 8.78 -8.98 2.66
C LEU A 16 7.75 -7.89 2.32
N THR A 17 7.94 -6.69 2.88
CA THR A 17 7.11 -5.52 2.59
C THR A 17 7.92 -4.24 2.79
N ALA A 18 7.84 -3.34 1.81
CA ALA A 18 8.29 -1.97 1.96
C ALA A 18 7.06 -1.14 2.32
N THR A 19 6.90 -0.82 3.62
CA THR A 19 5.65 -0.31 4.20
C THR A 19 5.08 0.88 3.45
N GLU A 20 5.89 1.88 3.11
CA GLU A 20 5.45 3.09 2.38
C GLU A 20 4.86 2.75 1.00
N ARG A 21 5.54 1.87 0.26
CA ARG A 21 5.09 1.43 -1.08
C ARG A 21 3.84 0.56 -0.99
N THR A 22 3.77 -0.32 0.01
CA THR A 22 2.60 -1.15 0.27
C THR A 22 1.39 -0.28 0.66
N ILE A 23 1.59 0.79 1.43
CA ILE A 23 0.51 1.74 1.76
C ILE A 23 -0.02 2.42 0.50
N CYS A 24 0.84 2.93 -0.40
CA CYS A 24 0.39 3.49 -1.68
C CYS A 24 -0.49 2.51 -2.47
N CYS A 25 -0.05 1.26 -2.59
CA CYS A 25 -0.79 0.19 -3.26
C CYS A 25 -2.16 -0.06 -2.61
N ILE A 26 -2.23 -0.12 -1.27
CA ILE A 26 -3.49 -0.30 -0.54
C ILE A 26 -4.43 0.88 -0.79
N LEU A 27 -3.93 2.12 -0.74
CA LEU A 27 -4.74 3.31 -0.96
C LEU A 27 -5.36 3.32 -2.36
N GLU A 28 -4.58 3.00 -3.40
CA GLU A 28 -5.04 2.98 -4.79
C GLU A 28 -6.04 1.85 -5.07
N ASN A 29 -5.77 0.63 -4.58
CA ASN A 29 -6.59 -0.54 -4.89
C ASN A 29 -7.88 -0.63 -4.05
N ASN A 30 -7.91 0.01 -2.88
CA ASN A 30 -9.04 -0.08 -1.96
C ASN A 30 -9.78 1.25 -1.75
N GLN A 31 -9.52 2.27 -2.56
CA GLN A 31 -10.26 3.52 -2.55
C GLN A 31 -11.76 3.29 -2.82
N LYS A 32 -12.60 4.01 -2.07
CA LYS A 32 -14.04 4.20 -2.28
C LYS A 32 -14.34 5.68 -2.46
N GLU A 33 -15.60 6.03 -2.72
CA GLU A 33 -16.02 7.42 -2.93
C GLU A 33 -15.72 8.32 -1.71
N ASP A 34 -15.85 7.78 -0.52
CA ASP A 34 -15.79 8.50 0.76
C ASP A 34 -14.57 8.15 1.63
N GLY A 35 -13.66 7.30 1.14
CA GLY A 35 -12.48 6.88 1.91
C GLY A 35 -11.76 5.66 1.34
N VAL A 36 -11.14 4.86 2.21
CA VAL A 36 -10.39 3.66 1.84
C VAL A 36 -10.82 2.48 2.71
N GLU A 37 -11.12 1.36 2.07
CA GLU A 37 -11.45 0.10 2.74
C GLU A 37 -10.18 -0.61 3.24
N ILE A 38 -10.15 -1.00 4.51
CA ILE A 38 -9.02 -1.72 5.08
C ILE A 38 -9.10 -3.20 4.63
N PRO A 39 -8.03 -3.77 4.03
CA PRO A 39 -7.98 -5.18 3.67
C PRO A 39 -8.35 -6.08 4.85
N GLU A 40 -9.16 -7.12 4.61
CA GLU A 40 -9.69 -7.99 5.67
C GLU A 40 -8.59 -8.54 6.59
N VAL A 41 -7.49 -8.96 6.00
CA VAL A 41 -6.32 -9.51 6.69
C VAL A 41 -5.61 -8.50 7.61
N LEU A 42 -5.79 -7.19 7.40
CA LEU A 42 -5.18 -6.15 8.23
C LEU A 42 -6.09 -5.66 9.36
N ARG A 43 -7.41 -5.89 9.28
CA ARG A 43 -8.40 -5.40 10.26
C ARG A 43 -8.09 -5.79 11.73
N PRO A 44 -7.62 -7.01 12.05
CA PRO A 44 -7.25 -7.37 13.43
C PRO A 44 -6.15 -6.48 14.02
N PHE A 45 -5.27 -5.94 13.19
CA PHE A 45 -4.16 -5.08 13.59
C PHE A 45 -4.54 -3.59 13.66
N MET A 46 -5.76 -3.24 13.22
CA MET A 46 -6.23 -1.86 13.09
C MET A 46 -7.24 -1.46 14.18
N GLY A 47 -7.28 -2.21 15.30
CA GLY A 47 -8.20 -1.94 16.41
C GLY A 47 -9.67 -2.10 16.03
N GLY A 48 -9.98 -3.07 15.17
CA GLY A 48 -11.35 -3.34 14.70
C GLY A 48 -11.87 -2.38 13.64
N LYS A 49 -11.06 -1.43 13.17
CA LYS A 49 -11.43 -0.54 12.06
C LYS A 49 -11.48 -1.32 10.75
N THR A 50 -12.52 -1.05 9.96
CA THR A 50 -12.72 -1.66 8.63
C THR A 50 -12.64 -0.63 7.50
N PHE A 51 -12.73 0.67 7.83
CA PHE A 51 -12.79 1.76 6.86
C PHE A 51 -12.06 3.01 7.39
N LEU A 52 -11.43 3.75 6.48
CA LEU A 52 -10.74 5.01 6.73
C LEU A 52 -11.39 6.13 5.92
N PRO A 53 -12.21 7.01 6.54
CA PRO A 53 -12.91 8.06 5.80
C PRO A 53 -11.98 9.20 5.38
N PHE A 54 -12.24 9.80 4.22
CA PHE A 54 -11.61 11.07 3.86
C PHE A 54 -12.10 12.19 4.78
N LYS A 55 -11.17 13.04 5.25
CA LYS A 55 -11.52 14.17 6.13
C LYS A 55 -12.36 15.25 5.42
N ASN A 56 -12.13 15.41 4.13
CA ASN A 56 -12.86 16.35 3.28
C ASN A 56 -13.49 15.55 2.13
N GLN A 57 -14.75 15.81 1.81
CA GLN A 57 -15.33 15.22 0.61
C GLN A 57 -14.66 15.81 -0.64
N PRO A 58 -14.36 14.98 -1.65
CA PRO A 58 -13.91 15.52 -2.93
C PRO A 58 -15.01 16.44 -3.48
N SER A 59 -14.65 17.66 -3.84
CA SER A 59 -15.59 18.57 -4.50
C SER A 59 -16.04 17.94 -5.82
N ASN A 60 -17.34 18.01 -6.12
CA ASN A 60 -17.94 17.54 -7.37
C ASN A 60 -17.56 18.44 -8.58
N GLU A 61 -16.28 18.75 -8.79
CA GLU A 61 -15.82 19.60 -9.90
C GLU A 61 -14.85 18.86 -10.82
N ALA A 62 -15.43 17.95 -11.61
CA ALA A 62 -14.87 17.53 -12.90
C ALA A 62 -16.00 17.42 -13.94
N LYS A 63 -16.82 18.46 -14.11
CA LYS A 63 -17.59 18.67 -15.34
C LYS A 63 -17.06 19.93 -16.02
N GLY A 64 -16.23 19.72 -17.04
CA GLY A 64 -15.53 20.78 -17.75
C GLY A 64 -16.47 21.89 -18.23
N LYS A 65 -16.19 23.12 -17.80
CA LYS A 65 -16.69 24.31 -18.49
C LYS A 65 -15.95 24.39 -19.83
N LYS A 66 -16.59 23.95 -20.91
CA LYS A 66 -16.23 24.40 -22.26
C LYS A 66 -16.38 25.92 -22.29
N SER A 67 -15.27 26.64 -22.35
CA SER A 67 -15.27 28.07 -22.68
C SER A 67 -15.91 28.23 -24.05
N LYS A 68 -17.07 28.91 -24.12
CA LYS A 68 -17.59 29.41 -25.40
C LYS A 68 -16.73 30.61 -25.81
N ALA A 69 -16.32 30.59 -27.08
CA ALA A 69 -15.62 31.66 -27.78
C ALA A 69 -16.44 32.96 -27.82
#